data_AF-A0A923Z8Y7-F1
#
_entry.id   AF-A0A923Z8Y7-F1
#
_cell.length_a   1.000
_cell.length_b   1.000
_cell.length_c   1.000
_cell.angle_alpha   90.00
_cell.angle_beta   90.00
_cell.angle_gamma   90.00
#
_symmetry.space_group_name_H-M   'P 1'
#
loop_
_entity.id
_entity.type
_entity.pdbx_description
1 polymer ?
#
loop_
_entity_poly.entity_id
_entity_poly.type
_entity_poly.pdbx_seq_one_letter_code
_entity_poly.pdbx_strand_id
1 'polypeptide(L)'
;GTNNQYGWKLALPGDTEQIIYNPVIAYGVMLVNTVIPAVSGTLSCNTQPVSGYTMAIALENGGAPAKSVFDTAATDAGIASDNRIAGLGMSGTGTPSIVMTAAGKATLLQQTISGNPVSPPIDIPTNAIGQRITWKKLR
;
A
#
# COMPACT_ATOMS: atom_id res chain seq x y z
N GLY A 1 -20.45 7.71 25.87
CA GLY A 1 -20.16 6.51 25.06
C GLY A 1 -18.79 6.02 25.44
N THR A 2 -18.69 4.79 25.93
CA THR A 2 -17.42 4.21 26.37
C THR A 2 -16.77 3.55 25.16
N ASN A 3 -15.73 4.18 24.60
CA ASN A 3 -14.94 3.57 23.53
C ASN A 3 -13.80 2.76 24.18
N ASN A 4 -13.84 1.43 24.04
CA ASN A 4 -12.82 0.53 24.59
C ASN A 4 -11.73 0.18 23.56
N GLN A 5 -11.74 0.80 22.38
CA GLN A 5 -10.78 0.57 21.31
C GLN A 5 -10.07 1.89 20.94
N TYR A 6 -8.75 1.90 21.12
CA TYR A 6 -7.90 3.08 20.87
C TYR A 6 -7.26 3.07 19.47
N GLY A 7 -7.58 2.07 18.65
CA GLY A 7 -7.01 1.91 17.32
C GLY A 7 -7.11 0.46 16.83
N TRP A 8 -6.31 0.15 15.83
CA TRP A 8 -6.26 -1.15 15.16
C TRP A 8 -4.82 -1.66 15.08
N LYS A 9 -4.70 -2.96 14.86
CA LYS A 9 -3.45 -3.63 14.50
C LYS A 9 -3.71 -4.50 13.27
N LEU A 10 -2.74 -4.54 12.37
CA LEU A 10 -2.78 -5.40 11.19
C LEU A 10 -1.58 -6.34 11.24
N ALA A 11 -1.83 -7.64 11.13
CA ALA A 11 -0.77 -8.61 10.89
C ALA A 11 -0.44 -8.61 9.40
N LEU A 12 0.83 -8.50 9.06
CA LEU A 12 1.29 -8.58 7.67
C LEU A 12 1.26 -10.05 7.20
N PRO A 13 0.87 -10.32 5.94
CA PRO A 13 0.64 -11.67 5.44
C PRO A 13 1.91 -12.48 5.19
N GLY A 14 3.05 -11.83 4.94
CA GLY A 14 4.32 -12.47 4.64
C GLY A 14 5.12 -12.88 5.87
N ASP A 15 5.90 -13.95 5.72
CA ASP A 15 6.82 -14.42 6.76
C ASP A 15 7.91 -13.38 7.00
N THR A 16 8.07 -12.95 8.26
CA THR A 16 9.01 -11.90 8.67
C THR A 16 8.83 -10.57 7.92
N GLU A 17 7.65 -10.33 7.34
CA GLU A 17 7.36 -9.10 6.61
C GLU A 17 7.39 -7.88 7.53
N GLN A 18 7.95 -6.78 7.04
CA GLN A 18 8.18 -5.55 7.80
C GLN A 18 7.82 -4.31 6.99
N ILE A 19 7.42 -3.26 7.70
CA ILE A 19 7.31 -1.91 7.17
C ILE A 19 8.53 -1.13 7.63
N ILE A 20 9.46 -0.89 6.70
CA ILE A 20 10.67 -0.08 6.95
C ILE A 20 10.66 1.24 6.17
N TYR A 21 9.70 1.42 5.26
CA TYR A 21 9.57 2.61 4.42
C TYR A 21 8.50 3.55 4.98
N ASN A 22 8.69 4.87 4.79
CA ASN A 22 7.70 5.82 5.26
C ASN A 22 6.41 5.70 4.42
N PRO A 23 5.23 5.61 5.08
CA PRO A 23 3.96 5.55 4.38
C PRO A 23 3.55 6.93 3.84
N VAL A 24 2.64 6.93 2.88
CA VAL A 24 1.90 8.12 2.44
C VAL A 24 0.45 7.99 2.86
N ILE A 25 -0.06 9.04 3.51
CA ILE A 25 -1.48 9.15 3.84
C ILE A 25 -2.15 10.04 2.79
N ALA A 26 -3.05 9.45 2.02
CA ALA A 26 -3.81 10.17 1.00
C ALA A 26 -5.17 9.50 0.82
N TYR A 27 -6.21 10.29 0.52
CA TYR A 27 -7.54 9.78 0.20
C TYR A 27 -8.05 8.75 1.22
N GLY A 28 -7.89 9.04 2.52
CA GLY A 28 -8.30 8.19 3.64
C GLY A 28 -7.68 6.79 3.71
N VAL A 29 -6.60 6.54 2.95
CA VAL A 29 -5.81 5.31 3.03
C VAL A 29 -4.36 5.62 3.40
N MET A 30 -3.73 4.68 4.09
CA MET A 30 -2.29 4.61 4.30
C MET A 30 -1.70 3.72 3.22
N LEU A 31 -0.98 4.34 2.28
CA LEU A 31 -0.21 3.66 1.25
C LEU A 31 1.19 3.39 1.77
N VAL A 32 1.60 2.12 1.77
CA VAL A 32 2.88 1.71 2.34
C VAL A 32 3.48 0.57 1.54
N ASN A 33 4.81 0.60 1.40
CA ASN A 33 5.58 -0.51 0.86
C ASN A 33 6.10 -1.36 2.02
N THR A 34 5.97 -2.67 1.88
CA THR A 34 6.50 -3.66 2.80
C THR A 34 7.72 -4.35 2.20
N VAL A 35 8.53 -4.96 3.07
CA VAL A 35 9.66 -5.80 2.68
C VAL A 35 9.54 -7.17 3.35
N ILE A 36 9.70 -8.21 2.56
CA ILE A 36 9.87 -9.59 2.98
C ILE A 36 11.35 -9.90 2.77
N PRO A 37 12.15 -10.01 3.85
CA PRO A 37 13.57 -10.31 3.75
C PRO A 37 13.84 -11.63 3.04
N ALA A 38 15.01 -11.73 2.42
CA ALA A 38 15.44 -12.98 1.81
C ALA A 38 15.69 -14.04 2.89
N VAL A 39 15.22 -15.26 2.64
CA VAL A 39 15.55 -16.43 3.45
C VAL A 39 16.41 -17.39 2.64
N SER A 40 17.55 -17.78 3.21
CA SER A 40 18.46 -18.77 2.64
C SER A 40 18.44 -20.04 3.47
N GLY A 41 17.90 -21.12 2.91
CA GLY A 41 17.99 -22.44 3.52
C GLY A 41 19.38 -23.04 3.26
N THR A 42 20.25 -23.06 4.27
CA THR A 42 21.61 -23.65 4.17
C THR A 42 21.61 -25.12 3.77
N LEU A 43 20.49 -25.83 4.00
CA LEU A 43 20.32 -27.26 3.71
C LEU A 43 19.51 -27.55 2.43
N SER A 44 18.89 -26.55 1.80
CA SER A 44 17.94 -26.77 0.70
C SER A 44 18.31 -26.10 -0.63
N CYS A 45 19.40 -25.32 -0.70
CA CYS A 45 19.79 -24.49 -1.85
C CYS A 45 18.67 -23.57 -2.38
N ASN A 46 17.53 -23.50 -1.69
CA ASN A 46 16.43 -22.62 -2.01
C ASN A 46 16.69 -21.27 -1.35
N THR A 47 16.79 -20.26 -2.19
CA THR A 47 16.86 -18.86 -1.77
C THR A 47 15.57 -18.19 -2.21
N GLN A 48 14.82 -17.67 -1.25
CA GLN A 48 13.72 -16.77 -1.56
C GLN A 48 14.33 -15.38 -1.69
N PRO A 49 14.28 -14.74 -2.88
CA PRO A 49 14.78 -13.38 -3.03
C PRO A 49 13.92 -12.42 -2.19
N VAL A 50 14.50 -11.27 -1.86
CA VAL A 50 13.77 -10.19 -1.19
C VAL A 50 12.57 -9.78 -2.06
N SER A 51 11.40 -9.69 -1.45
CA SER A 51 10.16 -9.29 -2.12
C SER A 51 9.36 -8.33 -1.24
N GLY A 52 8.17 -7.93 -1.66
CA GLY A 52 7.30 -7.09 -0.86
C GLY A 52 6.02 -6.69 -1.58
N TYR A 53 5.16 -6.00 -0.85
CA TYR A 53 3.86 -5.54 -1.33
C TYR A 53 3.73 -4.03 -1.19
N THR A 54 3.00 -3.43 -2.11
CA THR A 54 2.46 -2.08 -1.96
C THR A 54 1.03 -2.23 -1.47
N MET A 55 0.75 -1.78 -0.24
CA MET A 55 -0.55 -1.95 0.42
C MET A 55 -1.23 -0.59 0.61
N ALA A 56 -2.55 -0.57 0.43
CA ALA A 56 -3.45 0.53 0.76
C ALA A 56 -4.33 0.09 1.93
N ILE A 57 -4.06 0.64 3.11
CA ILE A 57 -4.73 0.28 4.37
C ILE A 57 -5.73 1.37 4.74
N ALA A 58 -6.96 1.00 5.07
CA ALA A 58 -7.98 1.92 5.55
C ALA A 58 -7.58 2.52 6.91
N LEU A 59 -7.55 3.85 7.02
CA LEU A 59 -7.11 4.52 8.25
C LEU A 59 -8.08 4.32 9.41
N GLU A 60 -9.36 4.14 9.11
CA GLU A 60 -10.43 4.04 10.11
C GLU A 60 -10.43 2.70 10.86
N ASN A 61 -9.94 1.62 10.24
CA ASN A 61 -10.07 0.27 10.80
C ASN A 61 -8.86 -0.66 10.57
N GLY A 62 -7.85 -0.24 9.81
CA GLY A 62 -6.66 -1.05 9.54
C GLY A 62 -6.87 -2.20 8.55
N GLY A 63 -8.04 -2.29 7.93
CA GLY A 63 -8.40 -3.32 6.96
C GLY A 63 -8.32 -2.85 5.52
N ALA A 64 -8.98 -3.59 4.63
CA ALA A 64 -9.13 -3.20 3.24
C ALA A 64 -10.10 -2.01 3.11
N PRO A 65 -9.79 -1.01 2.28
CA PRO A 65 -10.70 0.10 2.00
C PRO A 65 -12.06 -0.36 1.46
N ALA A 66 -13.06 0.53 1.52
CA ALA A 66 -14.43 0.22 1.06
C ALA A 66 -14.51 -0.13 -0.44
N LYS A 67 -13.54 0.33 -1.23
CA LYS A 67 -13.39 0.07 -2.67
C LYS A 67 -11.96 -0.40 -2.94
N SER A 68 -11.77 -1.21 -3.99
CA SER A 68 -10.44 -1.57 -4.50
C SER A 68 -9.66 -0.30 -4.85
N VAL A 69 -8.40 -0.22 -4.42
CA VAL A 69 -7.48 0.89 -4.75
C VAL A 69 -6.63 0.55 -5.97
N PHE A 70 -6.47 -0.74 -6.26
CA PHE A 70 -5.62 -1.25 -7.33
C PHE A 70 -6.41 -2.07 -8.35
N ASP A 71 -7.69 -1.76 -8.55
CA ASP A 71 -8.61 -2.51 -9.43
C ASP A 71 -8.18 -2.39 -10.89
N THR A 72 -7.94 -1.14 -11.33
CA THR A 72 -7.45 -0.85 -12.67
C THR A 72 -6.09 -1.52 -12.90
N ALA A 73 -5.17 -1.40 -11.94
CA ALA A 73 -3.84 -1.99 -12.05
C ALA A 73 -3.86 -3.53 -12.11
N ALA A 74 -4.75 -4.18 -11.36
CA ALA A 74 -4.93 -5.62 -11.40
C ALA A 74 -5.55 -6.08 -12.73
N THR A 75 -6.57 -5.34 -13.21
CA THR A 75 -7.22 -5.59 -14.50
C THR A 75 -6.24 -5.47 -15.65
N ASP A 76 -5.40 -4.42 -15.66
CA ASP A 76 -4.34 -4.22 -16.66
C ASP A 76 -3.30 -5.36 -16.65
N ALA A 77 -3.08 -5.98 -15.49
CA ALA A 77 -2.22 -7.16 -15.32
C ALA A 77 -2.92 -8.49 -15.63
N GLY A 78 -4.20 -8.47 -16.06
CA GLY A 78 -4.98 -9.68 -16.34
C GLY A 78 -5.42 -10.45 -15.10
N ILE A 79 -5.41 -9.82 -13.93
CA ILE A 79 -5.80 -10.42 -12.65
C ILE A 79 -7.25 -10.03 -12.36
N ALA A 80 -8.15 -11.02 -12.42
CA ALA A 80 -9.54 -10.84 -11.99
C ALA A 80 -9.69 -11.23 -10.52
N SER A 81 -10.41 -10.41 -9.74
CA SER A 81 -10.80 -10.72 -8.37
C SER A 81 -12.22 -10.25 -8.09
N ASP A 82 -13.05 -11.12 -7.51
CA ASP A 82 -14.36 -10.73 -6.96
C ASP A 82 -14.21 -10.02 -5.60
N ASN A 83 -12.99 -9.98 -5.06
CA ASN A 83 -12.67 -9.36 -3.78
C ASN A 83 -12.02 -7.99 -3.97
N ARG A 84 -12.07 -7.17 -2.92
CA ARG A 84 -11.45 -5.84 -2.90
C ARG A 84 -9.92 -5.95 -2.97
N ILE A 85 -9.31 -5.31 -3.96
CA ILE A 85 -7.87 -5.32 -4.16
C ILE A 85 -7.25 -4.12 -3.45
N ALA A 86 -6.67 -4.39 -2.29
CA ALA A 86 -6.05 -3.39 -1.41
C ALA A 86 -4.51 -3.46 -1.43
N GLY A 87 -3.89 -4.34 -2.23
CA GLY A 87 -2.44 -4.37 -2.37
C GLY A 87 -1.95 -5.10 -3.62
N LEU A 88 -0.71 -4.81 -4.01
CA LEU A 88 -0.04 -5.39 -5.18
C LEU A 88 1.37 -5.89 -4.81
N GLY A 89 1.76 -7.06 -5.29
CA GLY A 89 3.08 -7.67 -5.06
C GLY A 89 4.18 -7.10 -5.97
N MET A 90 4.44 -5.79 -5.89
CA MET A 90 5.37 -5.11 -6.80
C MET A 90 6.80 -5.02 -6.29
N SER A 91 7.05 -5.45 -5.04
CA SER A 91 8.35 -5.27 -4.37
C SER A 91 8.82 -3.81 -4.42
N GLY A 92 7.89 -2.88 -4.18
CA GLY A 92 8.15 -1.45 -4.14
C GLY A 92 9.10 -1.08 -2.99
N THR A 93 9.96 -0.10 -3.23
CA THR A 93 10.94 0.40 -2.27
C THR A 93 10.76 1.90 -2.06
N GLY A 94 11.14 2.36 -0.86
CA GLY A 94 10.98 3.75 -0.48
C GLY A 94 9.52 4.18 -0.31
N THR A 95 9.33 5.48 -0.20
CA THR A 95 8.01 6.10 -0.08
C THR A 95 7.39 6.27 -1.45
N PRO A 96 6.22 5.66 -1.72
CA PRO A 96 5.56 5.85 -3.00
C PRO A 96 5.07 7.29 -3.12
N SER A 97 5.06 7.83 -4.34
CA SER A 97 4.50 9.15 -4.61
C SER A 97 3.25 9.02 -5.47
N ILE A 98 2.26 9.88 -5.25
CA ILE A 98 1.03 9.89 -6.05
C ILE A 98 1.14 11.05 -7.04
N VAL A 99 0.94 10.75 -8.31
CA VAL A 99 0.89 11.75 -9.38
C VAL A 99 -0.44 11.71 -10.09
N MET A 100 -0.90 12.87 -10.55
CA MET A 100 -2.04 12.98 -11.45
C MET A 100 -1.51 13.04 -12.88
N THR A 101 -1.98 12.13 -13.72
CA THR A 101 -1.70 12.18 -15.17
C THR A 101 -2.45 13.34 -15.81
N ALA A 102 -2.04 13.75 -17.01
CA ALA A 102 -2.73 14.79 -17.79
C ALA A 102 -4.20 14.43 -18.09
N ALA A 103 -4.54 13.14 -18.08
CA ALA A 103 -5.91 12.63 -18.23
C ALA A 103 -6.72 12.62 -16.92
N GLY A 104 -6.18 13.16 -15.82
CA GLY A 104 -6.84 13.23 -14.52
C GLY A 104 -6.89 11.92 -13.74
N LYS A 105 -6.18 10.88 -14.20
CA LYS A 105 -6.04 9.61 -13.46
C LYS A 105 -4.90 9.69 -12.47
N ALA A 106 -5.13 9.20 -11.25
CA ALA A 106 -4.08 9.07 -10.25
C ALA A 106 -3.24 7.82 -10.52
N THR A 107 -1.93 7.96 -10.34
CA THR A 107 -0.95 6.90 -10.57
C THR A 107 0.05 6.93 -9.43
N LEU A 108 0.43 5.76 -8.95
CA LEU A 108 1.51 5.63 -7.98
C LEU A 108 2.84 5.63 -8.74
N LEU A 109 3.86 6.34 -8.25
CA LEU A 109 5.24 6.22 -8.74
C LEU A 109 6.11 5.69 -7.63
N GLN A 110 6.81 4.61 -7.92
CA GLN A 110 7.76 3.98 -7.01
C GLN A 110 8.83 3.21 -7.78
N GLN A 111 9.91 2.86 -7.08
CA GLN A 111 10.98 2.03 -7.62
C GLN A 111 10.88 0.62 -7.02
N THR A 112 11.15 -0.41 -7.81
CA THR A 112 11.23 -1.80 -7.32
C THR A 112 12.60 -2.08 -6.70
N ILE A 113 12.71 -3.18 -5.96
CA ILE A 113 14.00 -3.67 -5.46
C ILE A 113 15.04 -3.98 -6.55
N SER A 114 14.59 -4.29 -7.77
CA SER A 114 15.46 -4.46 -8.94
C SER A 114 15.91 -3.13 -9.58
N GLY A 115 15.52 -2.00 -9.00
CA GLY A 115 15.88 -0.67 -9.49
C GLY A 115 14.99 -0.14 -10.61
N ASN A 116 13.97 -0.89 -11.02
CA ASN A 116 13.08 -0.50 -12.12
C ASN A 116 11.97 0.45 -11.62
N PRO A 117 11.65 1.51 -12.37
CA PRO A 117 10.49 2.33 -12.06
C PRO A 117 9.21 1.55 -12.39
N VAL A 118 8.20 1.69 -11.54
CA VAL A 118 6.85 1.15 -11.78
C VAL A 118 5.80 2.19 -11.47
N SER A 119 4.75 2.22 -12.29
CA SER A 119 3.73 3.26 -12.23
C SER A 119 2.29 2.73 -12.34
N PRO A 120 1.79 1.94 -11.37
CA PRO A 120 0.45 1.39 -11.44
C PRO A 120 -0.61 2.49 -11.28
N PRO A 121 -1.71 2.46 -12.06
CA PRO A 121 -2.85 3.33 -11.81
C PRO A 121 -3.45 3.02 -10.42
N ILE A 122 -3.96 4.05 -9.75
CA ILE A 122 -4.66 3.90 -8.48
C ILE A 122 -6.07 4.46 -8.58
N ASP A 123 -7.02 3.70 -8.05
CA ASP A 123 -8.42 4.05 -8.00
C ASP A 123 -8.69 4.79 -6.69
N ILE A 124 -8.89 6.11 -6.76
CA ILE A 124 -9.09 6.93 -5.58
C ILE A 124 -10.44 6.58 -4.93
N PRO A 125 -10.46 6.13 -3.66
CA PRO A 125 -11.70 5.87 -2.96
C PRO A 125 -12.44 7.18 -2.70
N THR A 126 -13.61 7.35 -3.34
CA THR A 126 -14.42 8.58 -3.30
C THR A 126 -15.05 8.90 -1.94
N ASN A 127 -15.08 7.93 -1.02
CA ASN A 127 -15.79 8.00 0.26
C ASN A 127 -14.86 7.81 1.47
N ALA A 128 -13.57 8.09 1.30
CA ALA A 128 -12.60 7.79 2.33
C ALA A 128 -12.71 8.76 3.51
N ILE A 129 -12.73 8.21 4.72
CA ILE A 129 -12.89 8.96 5.97
C ILE A 129 -11.48 9.34 6.44
N GLY A 130 -10.99 10.51 6.02
CA GLY A 130 -9.69 11.03 6.45
C GLY A 130 -9.35 12.35 5.77
N GLN A 131 -9.07 13.39 6.55
CA GLN A 131 -8.67 14.72 6.05
C GLN A 131 -7.30 15.10 6.61
N ARG A 132 -6.56 15.91 5.85
CA ARG A 132 -5.30 16.48 6.31
C ARG A 132 -5.54 17.39 7.51
N ILE A 133 -4.98 17.06 8.66
CA ILE A 133 -4.99 17.93 9.83
C ILE A 133 -4.10 19.14 9.52
N THR A 134 -4.65 20.35 9.64
CA THR A 134 -3.90 21.60 9.48
C THR A 134 -3.95 22.38 10.79
N TRP A 135 -2.81 22.94 11.20
CA TRP A 135 -2.71 23.80 12.38
C TRP A 135 -2.58 25.25 11.94
N LYS A 136 -3.35 26.15 12.56
CA LYS A 136 -3.19 27.60 12.39
C LYS A 136 -2.87 28.20 13.75
N LYS A 137 -1.68 28.81 13.88
CA LYS A 137 -1.31 29.54 15.08
C LYS A 137 -2.19 30.80 15.20
N LEU A 138 -2.96 30.93 16.26
CA LEU A 138 -3.62 32.17 16.64
C LEU A 138 -2.55 33.14 17.18
N ARG A 139 -2.61 34.40 16.74
CA ARG A 139 -1.71 35.46 17.21
C ARG A 139 -1.99 35.80 18.66
#